data_AF-T1I2J0-F1
#
_entry.id   AF-T1I2J0-F1
#
_cell.length_a   1.000
_cell.length_b   1.000
_cell.length_c   1.000
_cell.angle_alpha   90.00
_cell.angle_beta   90.00
_cell.angle_gamma   90.00
#
_symmetry.space_group_name_H-M   'P 1'
#
loop_
_entity.id
_entity.type
_entity.pdbx_description
1 polymer ?
#
loop_
_entity_poly.entity_id
_entity_poly.type
_entity_poly.pdbx_seq_one_letter_code
_entity_poly.pdbx_strand_id
1 'polypeptide(L)' 'MVEAVKAVRKKEMGYKTAAKTFQVPRATLKDYVQSSIEPEVMVNIGRPTVLPKVIEQMLAE' A
#
# COMPACT_ATOMS: atom_id res chain seq x y z
N MET A 1 3.84 -1.27 -4.52
CA MET A 1 2.71 -1.73 -3.68
C MET A 1 1.35 -1.29 -4.21
N VAL A 2 1.16 0.01 -4.47
CA VAL A 2 -0.03 0.60 -5.12
C VAL A 2 -0.44 -0.16 -6.39
N GLU A 3 0.53 -0.45 -7.26
CA GLU A 3 0.31 -1.18 -8.51
C GLU A 3 -0.16 -2.62 -8.30
N ALA A 4 0.40 -3.31 -7.30
CA ALA A 4 -0.01 -4.66 -6.94
C ALA A 4 -1.46 -4.70 -6.46
N VAL A 5 -1.88 -3.71 -5.66
CA VAL A 5 -3.28 -3.59 -5.20
C VAL A 5 -4.21 -3.23 -6.35
N LYS A 6 -3.81 -2.31 -7.25
CA LYS A 6 -4.57 -1.96 -8.45
C LYS A 6 -4.75 -3.19 -9.35
N ALA A 7 -3.71 -3.99 -9.59
CA ALA A 7 -3.76 -5.21 -10.40
C ALA A 7 -4.66 -6.30 -9.79
N VAL A 8 -4.65 -6.46 -8.45
CA VAL A 8 -5.52 -7.43 -7.76
C VAL A 8 -6.97 -6.95 -7.73
N ARG A 9 -7.25 -5.66 -7.52
CA ARG A 9 -8.62 -5.09 -7.57
C ARG A 9 -9.23 -5.17 -8.96
N LYS A 10 -8.43 -4.96 -10.01
CA LYS A 10 -8.85 -5.13 -11.41
C LYS A 10 -9.04 -6.60 -11.83
N LYS A 11 -8.75 -7.56 -10.94
CA LYS A 11 -8.78 -9.02 -11.18
C LYS A 11 -7.85 -9.50 -12.31
N GLU A 12 -6.87 -8.69 -12.72
CA GLU A 12 -5.88 -9.07 -13.73
C GLU A 12 -4.91 -10.13 -13.17
N MET A 13 -4.63 -10.09 -11.87
CA MET A 13 -3.73 -11.03 -11.20
C MET A 13 -4.28 -11.52 -9.85
N GLY A 14 -4.08 -12.81 -9.55
CA GLY A 14 -4.40 -13.39 -8.25
C GLY A 14 -3.36 -13.03 -7.17
N TYR A 15 -3.73 -13.19 -5.90
CA TYR A 15 -2.86 -12.84 -4.77
C TYR A 15 -1.47 -13.50 -4.80
N LYS A 16 -1.38 -14.75 -5.27
CA LYS A 16 -0.10 -15.49 -5.36
C LYS A 16 0.81 -14.95 -6.46
N THR A 17 0.25 -14.59 -7.61
CA THR A 17 1.03 -14.04 -8.72
C THR A 17 1.45 -12.62 -8.41
N ALA A 18 0.53 -11.76 -7.94
CA ALA A 18 0.84 -10.40 -7.52
C ALA A 18 1.92 -10.35 -6.42
N ALA A 19 1.87 -11.24 -5.43
CA ALA A 19 2.89 -11.30 -4.38
C ALA A 19 4.29 -11.62 -4.94
N LYS A 20 4.39 -12.52 -5.92
CA LYS A 20 5.67 -12.87 -6.56
C LYS A 20 6.19 -11.78 -7.49
N THR A 21 5.29 -11.20 -8.31
CA THR A 21 5.66 -10.19 -9.31
C THR A 21 6.11 -8.88 -8.65
N PHE A 22 5.40 -8.44 -7.63
CA PHE A 22 5.66 -7.16 -6.97
C PHE A 22 6.47 -7.28 -5.68
N GLN A 23 6.87 -8.50 -5.30
CA GLN A 23 7.61 -8.81 -4.07
C GLN A 23 6.94 -8.24 -2.80
N VAL A 24 5.60 -8.18 -2.79
CA VAL A 24 4.82 -7.69 -1.64
C VAL A 24 4.33 -8.89 -0.85
N PRO A 25 4.42 -8.88 0.50
CA PRO A 25 3.90 -9.98 1.30
C PRO A 25 2.40 -10.19 1.06
N ARG A 26 2.00 -11.46 0.97
CA ARG A 26 0.63 -11.85 0.62
C ARG A 26 -0.40 -11.41 1.68
N ALA A 27 -0.03 -11.45 2.96
CA ALA A 27 -0.88 -10.99 4.06
C ALA A 27 -1.24 -9.52 3.87
N THR A 28 -0.20 -8.72 3.62
CA THR A 28 -0.29 -7.30 3.36
C THR A 28 -1.22 -7.01 2.16
N LEU A 29 -1.06 -7.70 1.03
CA LEU A 29 -1.96 -7.54 -0.12
C LEU A 29 -3.42 -7.88 0.19
N LYS A 30 -3.67 -8.89 1.03
CA LYS A 30 -5.03 -9.31 1.40
C LYS A 30 -5.71 -8.22 2.22
N ASP A 31 -5.01 -7.68 3.22
CA ASP A 31 -5.53 -6.63 4.10
C ASP A 31 -5.86 -5.37 3.31
N TYR A 32 -4.96 -4.98 2.38
CA TYR A 32 -5.14 -3.77 1.58
C TYR A 32 -6.21 -3.87 0.48
N VAL A 33 -6.39 -5.05 -0.10
CA VAL A 33 -7.47 -5.27 -1.08
C VAL A 33 -8.83 -5.24 -0.40
N GLN A 34 -8.94 -5.70 0.86
CA GLN A 34 -10.17 -5.64 1.63
C GLN A 34 -10.45 -4.24 2.20
N SER A 35 -9.42 -3.44 2.49
CA SER A 35 -9.60 -2.06 2.94
C SER A 35 -10.12 -1.15 1.83
N SER A 36 -11.08 -0.25 2.12
CA SER A 36 -11.58 0.77 1.17
C SER A 36 -10.62 1.96 0.97
N ILE A 37 -9.39 1.84 1.47
CA ILE A 37 -8.41 2.92 1.39
C ILE A 37 -7.97 3.08 -0.07
N GLU A 38 -7.85 4.32 -0.51
CA GLU A 38 -7.32 4.64 -1.83
C GLU A 38 -5.84 4.24 -1.89
N PRO A 39 -5.42 3.56 -2.96
CA PRO A 39 -4.09 2.97 -3.02
C PRO A 39 -2.97 4.03 -3.04
N GLU A 40 -3.27 5.30 -3.29
CA GLU A 40 -2.32 6.42 -3.24
C GLU A 40 -1.99 6.86 -1.80
N VAL A 41 -2.90 6.66 -0.85
CA VAL A 41 -2.69 6.98 0.57
C VAL A 41 -1.94 5.85 1.29
N MET A 42 -1.76 4.69 0.64
CA MET A 42 -1.11 3.50 1.19
C MET A 42 0.41 3.61 1.43
N VAL A 43 1.06 4.70 1.02
CA VAL A 43 2.52 4.86 1.17
C VAL A 43 2.95 4.96 2.64
N ASN A 44 2.04 5.32 3.55
CA ASN A 44 2.31 5.39 4.98
C ASN A 44 2.00 4.06 5.67
N ILE A 45 2.87 3.06 5.46
CA ILE A 45 2.76 1.70 6.03
C ILE A 45 3.10 1.68 7.54
N GLY A 46 3.61 2.80 8.08
CA GLY A 46 3.95 2.95 9.50
C GLY A 46 2.79 3.44 10.38
N ARG A 47 2.96 3.34 11.71
CA ARG A 47 2.10 4.05 12.67
C ARG A 47 2.03 5.53 12.23
N PRO A 48 0.84 6.16 12.25
CA PRO A 48 0.78 7.60 12.04
C PRO A 48 1.72 8.24 13.05
N THR A 49 2.66 8.99 12.52
CA THR A 49 3.59 9.78 13.32
C THR A 49 2.78 10.77 14.13
N VAL A 50 3.22 11.04 15.35
CA VAL A 50 2.55 11.98 16.26
C VAL A 50 2.61 13.42 15.70
N LEU A 51 3.44 13.65 14.67
CA LEU A 51 3.67 14.94 14.06
C LEU A 51 2.69 15.20 12.91
N PRO A 52 2.07 16.39 12.84
CA PRO A 52 1.31 16.81 11.68
C PRO A 52 2.17 16.75 10.41
N LYS A 53 1.59 16.25 9.30
CA LYS A 53 2.25 16.08 7.99
C LYS A 53 3.08 17.28 7.51
N VAL A 54 2.70 18.49 7.90
CA VAL A 54 3.41 19.74 7.56
C VAL A 54 4.83 19.75 8.11
N ILE A 55 5.03 19.26 9.35
CA ILE A 55 6.33 19.25 10.02
C ILE A 55 7.23 18.16 9.43
N GLU A 56 6.65 17.04 9.01
CA GLU A 56 7.42 15.96 8.40
C GLU A 56 7.98 16.33 7.02
N GLN A 57 7.21 17.07 6.23
CA GLN A 57 7.66 17.53 4.91
C GLN A 57 8.79 18.55 5.01
N MET A 58 8.82 19.36 6.07
CA MET A 58 9.89 20.34 6.31
C MET A 58 11.19 19.73 6.86
N LEU A 59 11.14 18.51 7.41
CA LEU A 59 12.31 17.82 7.98
C LEU A 59 12.98 16.82 7.02
N ALA A 60 12.33 16.53 5.89
CA ALA A 60 12.82 15.61 4.87
C ALA A 60 13.60 16.29 3.73
N GLU A 61 13.76 17.62 3.80
CA GLU A 61 14.62 18.44 2.94
C GLU A 61 15.96 18.72 3.64
#